data_AF-A0A561VU36-F1
#
_entry.id   AF-A0A561VU36-F1
#
_cell.length_a   1.000
_cell.length_b   1.000
_cell.length_c   1.000
_cell.angle_alpha   90.00
_cell.angle_beta   90.00
_cell.angle_gamma   90.00
#
_symmetry.space_group_name_H-M   'P 1'
#
loop_
_entity.id
_entity.type
_entity.pdbx_description
1 polymer ?
#
loop_
_entity_poly.entity_id
_entity_poly.type
_entity_poly.pdbx_seq_one_letter_code
_entity_poly.pdbx_strand_id
1 'polypeptide(L)'
;MTRSVALSAAVVGAVGSLLSAIALPWAHYGDITVPLTRFSGWGGYVGSVLALHACVAWAVLSRTARPALTLAATAALSLVAVGSTLLLALTYDEASALFDGAIPAVMPRPGLGVMVAVVAILISTGAAAVSGAGHRAMAAVPANALP
;
A
#
# COMPACT_ATOMS: atom_id res chain seq x y z
N MET A 1 -14.19 -9.31 -14.50
CA MET A 1 -13.78 -9.66 -13.11
C MET A 1 -14.94 -9.29 -12.18
N THR A 2 -15.37 -10.19 -11.30
CA THR A 2 -16.52 -9.96 -10.42
C THR A 2 -16.14 -9.08 -9.22
N ARG A 3 -17.10 -8.32 -8.67
CA ARG A 3 -16.89 -7.44 -7.50
C ARG A 3 -16.24 -8.17 -6.31
N SER A 4 -16.54 -9.46 -6.15
CA SER A 4 -15.92 -10.33 -5.14
C SER A 4 -14.41 -10.44 -5.30
N VAL A 5 -13.88 -10.53 -6.53
CA VAL A 5 -12.44 -10.65 -6.77
C VAL A 5 -11.72 -9.35 -6.42
N ALA A 6 -12.30 -8.19 -6.76
CA ALA A 6 -11.75 -6.90 -6.37
C ALA A 6 -11.77 -6.71 -4.84
N LEU A 7 -12.85 -7.14 -4.17
CA LEU A 7 -12.94 -7.08 -2.72
C LEU A 7 -11.91 -7.99 -2.05
N SER A 8 -11.74 -9.24 -2.52
CA SER A 8 -10.70 -10.14 -2.03
C SER A 8 -9.30 -9.55 -2.22
N ALA A 9 -9.02 -8.96 -3.39
CA ALA A 9 -7.74 -8.31 -3.64
C ALA A 9 -7.50 -7.13 -2.70
N ALA A 10 -8.50 -6.26 -2.49
CA ALA A 10 -8.40 -5.15 -1.53
C ALA A 10 -8.13 -5.63 -0.10
N VAL A 11 -8.80 -6.70 0.34
CA VAL A 11 -8.55 -7.31 1.66
C VAL A 11 -7.15 -7.90 1.74
N VAL A 12 -6.70 -8.65 0.73
CA VAL A 12 -5.35 -9.23 0.69
C VAL A 12 -4.29 -8.14 0.76
N GLY A 13 -4.47 -7.04 0.02
CA GLY A 13 -3.57 -5.90 0.09
C GLY A 13 -3.59 -5.20 1.45
N ALA A 14 -4.77 -4.99 2.07
CA ALA A 14 -4.84 -4.43 3.42
C ALA A 14 -4.14 -5.30 4.47
N VAL A 15 -4.38 -6.62 4.44
CA VAL A 15 -3.73 -7.58 5.33
C VAL A 15 -2.23 -7.63 5.07
N GLY A 16 -1.78 -7.60 3.82
CA GLY A 16 -0.36 -7.57 3.47
C GLY A 16 0.34 -6.32 4.01
N SER A 17 -0.28 -5.14 3.89
CA SER A 17 0.26 -3.90 4.47
C SER A 17 0.31 -3.98 6.00
N LEU A 18 -0.72 -4.53 6.63
CA LEU A 18 -0.75 -4.69 8.09
C LEU A 18 0.37 -5.64 8.57
N LEU A 19 0.51 -6.80 7.94
CA LEU A 19 1.57 -7.77 8.25
C LEU A 19 2.96 -7.17 8.04
N SER A 20 3.16 -6.43 6.96
CA SER A 20 4.40 -5.68 6.75
C SER A 20 4.68 -4.71 7.89
N ALA A 21 3.67 -3.94 8.33
CA ALA A 21 3.84 -2.94 9.37
C ALA A 21 4.13 -3.52 10.76
N ILE A 22 3.52 -4.66 11.12
CA ILE A 22 3.55 -5.16 12.51
C ILE A 22 4.38 -6.43 12.72
N ALA A 23 4.51 -7.28 11.69
CA ALA A 23 5.05 -8.63 11.85
C ALA A 23 6.38 -8.85 11.13
N LEU A 24 6.68 -8.04 10.11
CA LEU A 24 7.88 -8.22 9.31
C LEU A 24 8.98 -7.23 9.70
N PRO A 25 10.24 -7.68 9.74
CA PRO A 25 11.37 -6.77 9.92
C PRO A 25 11.48 -5.85 8.69
N TRP A 26 11.70 -4.58 8.94
CA TRP A 26 11.92 -3.57 7.90
C TRP A 26 13.40 -3.45 7.57
N ALA A 27 14.28 -3.56 8.56
CA ALA A 27 15.72 -3.65 8.31
C ALA A 27 16.39 -4.68 9.24
N HIS A 28 17.58 -5.12 8.81
CA HIS A 28 18.49 -5.95 9.59
C HIS A 28 19.84 -5.24 9.74
N TYR A 29 20.35 -5.14 10.97
CA TYR A 29 21.70 -4.70 11.28
C TYR A 29 22.44 -5.86 11.94
N GLY A 30 23.12 -6.68 11.14
CA GLY A 30 23.70 -7.92 11.63
C GLY A 30 22.61 -8.89 12.11
N ASP A 31 22.61 -9.21 13.40
CA ASP A 31 21.63 -10.04 14.09
C ASP A 31 20.42 -9.24 14.64
N ILE A 32 20.47 -7.90 14.57
CA ILE A 32 19.40 -7.04 15.08
C ILE A 32 18.33 -6.84 14.02
N THR A 33 17.08 -7.19 14.37
CA THR A 33 15.89 -6.90 13.55
C THR A 33 15.28 -5.56 13.96
N VAL A 34 15.07 -4.68 12.99
CA VAL A 34 14.49 -3.35 13.22
C VAL A 34 13.05 -3.31 12.69
N PRO A 35 12.04 -3.10 13.57
CA PRO A 35 10.65 -2.95 13.15
C PRO A 35 10.39 -1.55 12.57
N LEU A 36 9.27 -1.41 11.85
CA LEU A 36 8.84 -0.15 11.23
C LEU A 36 8.80 1.04 12.21
N THR A 37 8.33 0.82 13.44
CA THR A 37 8.10 1.90 14.42
C THR A 37 9.38 2.59 14.91
N ARG A 38 10.55 2.02 14.63
CA ARG A 38 11.84 2.64 14.94
C ARG A 38 12.25 3.72 13.95
N PHE A 39 11.73 3.70 12.72
CA PHE A 39 12.13 4.66 11.70
C PHE A 39 11.47 6.02 11.91
N SER A 40 12.25 7.09 11.78
CA SER A 40 11.70 8.44 11.67
C SER A 40 10.76 8.52 10.45
N GLY A 41 9.55 9.04 10.63
CA GLY A 41 8.56 9.13 9.56
C GLY A 41 7.69 7.88 9.34
N TRP A 42 7.78 6.85 10.19
CA TRP A 42 6.90 5.67 10.12
C TRP A 42 5.40 6.04 10.09
N GLY A 43 5.01 7.09 10.82
CA GLY A 43 3.64 7.59 10.84
C GLY A 43 3.16 8.14 9.49
N GLY A 44 4.07 8.72 8.69
CA GLY A 44 3.76 9.20 7.34
C GLY A 44 3.43 8.05 6.38
N TYR A 45 4.17 6.94 6.49
CA TYR A 45 3.85 5.71 5.76
C TYR A 45 2.51 5.10 6.21
N VAL A 46 2.30 4.95 7.51
CA VAL A 46 1.03 4.38 8.01
C VAL A 46 -0.15 5.24 7.58
N GLY A 47 -0.03 6.57 7.69
CA GLY A 47 -1.07 7.50 7.25
C GLY A 47 -1.38 7.41 5.76
N SER A 48 -0.35 7.34 4.90
CA SER A 48 -0.54 7.24 3.45
C SER A 48 -1.17 5.92 3.03
N VAL A 49 -0.77 4.81 3.66
CA VAL A 49 -1.32 3.47 3.42
C VAL A 49 -2.77 3.37 3.90
N LEU A 50 -3.09 3.92 5.08
CA LEU A 50 -4.48 3.98 5.55
C LEU A 50 -5.37 4.81 4.62
N ALA A 51 -4.90 5.97 4.18
CA ALA A 51 -5.62 6.81 3.23
C ALA A 51 -5.85 6.07 1.89
N LEU A 52 -4.83 5.37 1.38
CA LEU A 52 -4.96 4.52 0.20
C LEU A 52 -6.03 3.44 0.40
N HIS A 53 -5.95 2.65 1.47
CA HIS A 53 -6.90 1.56 1.72
C HIS A 53 -8.33 2.07 1.90
N ALA A 54 -8.52 3.22 2.56
CA ALA A 54 -9.83 3.87 2.66
C ALA A 54 -10.36 4.27 1.26
N CYS A 55 -9.49 4.82 0.41
CA CYS A 55 -9.85 5.19 -0.96
C CYS A 55 -10.19 3.96 -1.83
N VAL A 56 -9.40 2.89 -1.72
CA VAL A 56 -9.63 1.61 -2.40
C VAL A 56 -10.96 0.99 -1.93
N ALA A 57 -11.21 0.94 -0.61
CA ALA A 57 -12.45 0.45 -0.06
C ALA A 57 -13.65 1.25 -0.60
N TRP A 58 -13.55 2.58 -0.63
CA TRP A 58 -14.56 3.44 -1.23
C TRP A 58 -14.78 3.12 -2.71
N ALA A 59 -13.71 2.94 -3.49
CA ALA A 59 -13.78 2.62 -4.92
C ALA A 59 -14.42 1.26 -5.22
N VAL A 60 -14.18 0.25 -4.37
CA VAL A 60 -14.68 -1.12 -4.54
C VAL A 60 -16.12 -1.27 -4.03
N LEU A 61 -16.46 -0.59 -2.93
CA LEU A 61 -17.77 -0.71 -2.28
C LEU A 61 -18.82 0.22 -2.91
N SER A 62 -18.46 1.43 -3.31
CA SER A 62 -19.41 2.44 -3.79
C SER A 62 -19.51 2.45 -5.31
N ARG A 63 -20.74 2.57 -5.83
CA ARG A 63 -20.96 3.00 -7.22
C ARG A 63 -20.74 4.50 -7.30
N THR A 64 -19.49 4.91 -7.49
CA THR A 64 -19.15 6.34 -7.52
C THR A 64 -19.69 7.00 -8.79
N ALA A 65 -20.36 8.15 -8.67
CA ALA A 65 -20.79 8.96 -9.82
C ALA A 65 -19.59 9.52 -10.63
N ARG A 66 -18.39 9.56 -10.04
CA ARG A 66 -17.15 10.07 -10.66
C ARG A 66 -16.01 9.05 -10.59
N PRO A 67 -16.10 7.91 -11.31
CA PRO A 67 -15.13 6.83 -11.22
C PRO A 67 -13.72 7.23 -11.66
N ALA A 68 -13.59 8.21 -12.58
CA ALA A 68 -12.30 8.74 -13.01
C ALA A 68 -11.56 9.47 -11.89
N LEU A 69 -12.28 10.26 -11.08
CA LEU A 69 -11.70 11.02 -9.97
C LEU A 69 -11.26 10.08 -8.85
N THR A 70 -12.06 9.07 -8.52
CA THR A 70 -11.69 8.06 -7.52
C THR A 70 -10.46 7.26 -7.96
N LEU A 71 -10.35 6.90 -9.25
CA LEU A 71 -9.17 6.22 -9.79
C LEU A 71 -7.92 7.11 -9.71
N ALA A 72 -8.03 8.40 -10.08
CA ALA A 72 -6.93 9.35 -10.00
C ALA A 72 -6.47 9.55 -8.55
N ALA A 73 -7.40 9.67 -7.60
CA ALA A 73 -7.11 9.78 -6.18
C ALA A 73 -6.39 8.51 -5.67
N THR A 74 -6.87 7.33 -6.06
CA THR A 74 -6.23 6.05 -5.68
C THR A 74 -4.81 5.96 -6.24
N ALA A 75 -4.60 6.35 -7.50
CA ALA A 75 -3.28 6.34 -8.12
C ALA A 75 -2.31 7.31 -7.41
N ALA A 76 -2.77 8.53 -7.09
CA ALA A 76 -1.98 9.50 -6.35
C ALA A 76 -1.61 8.98 -4.95
N LEU A 77 -2.58 8.43 -4.22
CA LEU A 77 -2.34 7.84 -2.89
C LEU A 77 -1.41 6.62 -2.97
N SER A 78 -1.50 5.81 -4.04
CA SER A 78 -0.59 4.70 -4.27
C SER A 78 0.84 5.19 -4.47
N LEU A 79 1.04 6.27 -5.23
CA LEU A 79 2.34 6.91 -5.41
C LEU A 79 2.90 7.43 -4.09
N VAL A 80 2.08 8.08 -3.27
CA VAL A 80 2.49 8.57 -1.94
C VAL A 80 2.82 7.41 -1.00
N ALA A 81 2.03 6.33 -1.00
CA ALA A 81 2.27 5.14 -0.19
C ALA A 81 3.55 4.42 -0.59
N VAL A 82 3.78 4.19 -1.89
CA VAL A 82 5.03 3.61 -2.38
C VAL A 82 6.20 4.56 -2.10
N GLY A 83 6.05 5.85 -2.37
CA GLY A 83 7.09 6.85 -2.12
C GLY A 83 7.50 6.90 -0.66
N SER A 84 6.55 6.93 0.28
CA SER A 84 6.84 6.89 1.72
C SER A 84 7.48 5.57 2.17
N THR A 85 7.07 4.44 1.57
CA THR A 85 7.74 3.14 1.80
C THR A 85 9.20 3.17 1.36
N LEU A 86 9.48 3.71 0.17
CA LEU A 86 10.83 3.81 -0.37
C LEU A 86 11.69 4.82 0.39
N LEU A 87 11.12 5.96 0.79
CA LEU A 87 11.83 6.93 1.62
C LEU A 87 12.28 6.30 2.94
N LEU A 88 11.40 5.54 3.61
CA LEU A 88 11.79 4.77 4.80
C LEU A 88 12.89 3.75 4.51
N ALA A 89 12.83 3.08 3.35
CA ALA A 89 13.86 2.11 2.97
C ALA A 89 15.22 2.77 2.68
N LEU A 90 15.23 4.02 2.22
CA LEU A 90 16.44 4.78 1.92
C LEU A 90 17.08 5.40 3.17
N THR A 91 16.33 5.58 4.27
CA THR A 91 16.87 6.08 5.53
C THR A 91 17.52 4.99 6.40
N TYR A 92 17.72 3.79 5.85
CA TYR A 92 18.36 2.68 6.58
C TYR A 92 19.83 2.97 6.94
N ASP A 93 20.52 3.83 6.20
CA ASP A 93 21.91 4.17 6.55
C ASP A 93 22.01 5.14 7.75
N GLU A 94 20.89 5.70 8.22
CA GLU A 94 20.84 6.59 9.39
C GLU A 94 20.79 5.80 10.71
N ALA A 95 21.77 4.94 10.94
CA ALA A 95 21.82 4.09 12.14
C ALA A 95 21.83 4.91 13.45
N SER A 96 22.39 6.12 13.45
CA SER A 96 22.34 7.04 14.59
C SER A 96 20.94 7.54 14.96
N ALA A 97 20.00 7.53 14.02
CA ALA A 97 18.60 7.86 14.29
C ALA A 97 17.80 6.66 14.83
N LEU A 98 18.34 5.44 14.70
CA LEU A 98 17.68 4.19 15.10
C LEU A 98 18.18 3.65 16.45
N PHE A 99 19.41 4.00 16.84
CA PHE A 99 20.05 3.52 18.05
C PHE A 99 20.52 4.69 18.92
N ASP A 100 19.99 4.82 20.13
CA ASP A 100 20.31 5.88 21.10
C ASP A 100 21.70 5.72 21.78
N GLY A 101 22.54 4.78 21.31
CA GLY A 101 23.77 4.36 21.99
C GLY A 101 24.78 3.73 21.05
N ALA A 102 25.15 2.48 21.30
CA ALA A 102 26.10 1.77 20.45
C ALA A 102 25.53 1.57 19.03
N ILE A 103 26.15 2.22 18.05
CA ILE A 103 25.77 2.12 16.64
C ILE A 103 26.44 0.86 16.06
N PRO A 104 25.67 -0.08 15.49
CA PRO A 104 26.24 -1.27 14.86
C PRO A 104 27.15 -0.89 13.68
N ALA A 105 28.41 -1.35 13.69
CA ALA A 105 29.37 -1.15 12.60
C ALA A 105 29.15 -2.16 11.45
N VAL A 106 27.90 -2.36 11.06
CA VAL A 106 27.47 -3.31 10.02
C VAL A 106 26.55 -2.61 9.04
N MET A 107 26.68 -2.94 7.76
CA MET A 107 25.85 -2.35 6.72
C MET A 107 24.40 -2.86 6.85
N PRO A 108 23.39 -1.97 6.81
CA PRO A 108 22.00 -2.38 6.89
C PRO A 108 21.62 -3.24 5.70
N ARG A 109 20.76 -4.23 5.94
CA ARG A 109 20.12 -5.02 4.88
C ARG A 109 18.61 -4.79 4.92
N PRO A 110 17.95 -4.59 3.77
CA PRO A 110 16.51 -4.43 3.74
C PRO A 110 15.82 -5.72 4.17
N GLY A 111 14.85 -5.58 5.07
CA GLY A 111 13.99 -6.66 5.53
C GLY A 111 12.81 -6.90 4.58
N LEU A 112 12.08 -8.00 4.81
CA LEU A 112 10.93 -8.38 3.98
C LEU A 112 9.75 -7.40 4.08
N GLY A 113 9.70 -6.59 5.15
CA GLY A 113 8.65 -5.60 5.38
C GLY A 113 8.45 -4.67 4.18
N VAL A 114 9.53 -4.12 3.62
CA VAL A 114 9.48 -3.20 2.47
C VAL A 114 8.84 -3.86 1.25
N MET A 115 9.32 -5.06 0.89
CA MET A 115 8.84 -5.76 -0.30
C MET A 115 7.36 -6.12 -0.18
N VAL A 116 6.95 -6.62 1.00
CA VAL A 116 5.55 -6.96 1.26
C VAL A 116 4.67 -5.70 1.28
N ALA A 117 5.14 -4.58 1.82
CA ALA A 117 4.41 -3.31 1.78
C ALA A 117 4.13 -2.86 0.33
N VAL A 118 5.16 -2.84 -0.53
CA VAL A 118 5.01 -2.43 -1.94
C VAL A 118 4.05 -3.37 -2.68
N VAL A 119 4.21 -4.68 -2.54
CA VAL A 119 3.32 -5.66 -3.19
C VAL A 119 1.87 -5.49 -2.71
N ALA A 120 1.66 -5.32 -1.41
CA ALA A 120 0.35 -5.11 -0.81
C ALA A 120 -0.34 -3.82 -1.31
N ILE A 121 0.41 -2.73 -1.44
CA ILE A 121 -0.05 -1.47 -2.03
C ILE A 121 -0.49 -1.70 -3.48
N LEU A 122 0.34 -2.35 -4.29
CA LEU A 122 0.04 -2.62 -5.71
C LEU A 122 -1.20 -3.50 -5.89
N ILE A 123 -1.35 -4.54 -5.06
CA ILE A 123 -2.55 -5.41 -5.07
C ILE A 123 -3.82 -4.57 -4.79
N SER A 124 -3.77 -3.69 -3.78
CA SER A 124 -4.91 -2.82 -3.41
C SER A 124 -5.25 -1.82 -4.50
N THR A 125 -4.24 -1.18 -5.08
CA THR A 125 -4.41 -0.24 -6.19
C THR A 125 -5.00 -0.95 -7.42
N GLY A 126 -4.53 -2.17 -7.70
CA GLY A 126 -5.09 -3.03 -8.76
C GLY A 126 -6.57 -3.35 -8.54
N ALA A 127 -6.98 -3.63 -7.31
CA ALA A 127 -8.38 -3.89 -6.97
C ALA A 127 -9.31 -2.70 -7.32
N ALA A 128 -8.88 -1.47 -7.01
CA ALA A 128 -9.61 -0.27 -7.37
C ALA A 128 -9.64 -0.05 -8.89
N ALA A 129 -8.51 -0.27 -9.58
CA ALA A 129 -8.42 -0.09 -11.02
C ALA A 129 -9.37 -1.02 -11.79
N VAL A 130 -9.42 -2.30 -11.41
CA VAL A 130 -10.32 -3.28 -12.04
C VAL A 130 -11.78 -2.97 -11.71
N SER A 131 -12.08 -2.52 -10.49
CA SER A 131 -13.43 -2.10 -10.11
C SER A 131 -13.90 -0.93 -10.97
N GLY A 132 -13.05 0.08 -11.20
CA GLY A 132 -13.36 1.22 -12.06
C GLY A 132 -13.59 0.82 -13.52
N ALA A 133 -12.81 -0.12 -14.05
CA ALA A 133 -12.97 -0.63 -15.42
C ALA A 133 -14.31 -1.39 -15.60
N GLY A 134 -14.74 -2.17 -14.61
CA GLY A 134 -16.02 -2.88 -14.63
C GLY A 134 -17.23 -1.95 -14.68
N HIS A 135 -17.19 -0.82 -13.98
CA HIS A 135 -18.26 0.18 -14.01
C HIS A 135 -18.37 0.90 -15.36
N ARG A 136 -17.23 1.18 -16.02
CA ARG A 136 -17.21 1.80 -17.36
C ARG A 136 -17.77 0.86 -18.43
N ALA A 137 -17.45 -0.43 -18.36
CA ALA A 137 -17.98 -1.42 -19.29
C ALA A 137 -19.50 -1.56 -19.19
N MET A 138 -20.07 -1.56 -17.97
CA MET A 138 -21.52 -1.61 -17.77
C MET A 138 -22.25 -0.34 -18.23
N ALA A 139 -21.64 0.84 -18.06
CA ALA A 139 -22.24 2.10 -18.52
C ALA A 139 -22.23 2.25 -20.06
N ALA A 140 -21.38 1.50 -20.76
CA ALA A 140 -21.25 1.53 -22.22
C ALA A 140 -22.13 0.50 -22.95
N VAL A 141 -22.81 -0.42 -22.24
CA VAL A 141 -23.78 -1.33 -22.87
C VAL A 141 -25.03 -0.52 -23.23
N PRO A 142 -25.36 -0.36 -24.52
CA PRO A 142 -26.56 0.38 -24.91
C PRO A 142 -27.81 -0.35 -24.43
N ALA A 143 -28.76 0.40 -23.87
CA ALA A 143 -30.03 -0.10 -23.34
C ALA A 143 -30.94 -0.79 -24.37
N ASN A 144 -30.54 -0.84 -25.64
CA ASN A 144 -31.27 -1.46 -26.75
C ASN A 144 -30.81 -2.90 -27.05
N ALA A 145 -29.99 -3.52 -26.20
CA ALA A 145 -29.46 -4.87 -26.39
C ALA A 145 -30.04 -5.90 -25.40
N LEU A 146 -31.30 -5.74 -24.99
CA LEU A 146 -32.08 -6.80 -24.35
C LEU A 146 -33.16 -7.27 -25.35
N PRO A 147 -33.27 -8.59 -25.61
CA PRO A 147 -34.25 -9.15 -26.53
C PRO A 147 -35.69 -9.01 -26.05
#